data_AF-A0A919ZEJ9-F1
#
_entry.id   AF-A0A919ZEJ9-F1
#
_cell.length_a   1.000
_cell.length_b   1.000
_cell.length_c   1.000
_cell.angle_alpha   90.00
_cell.angle_beta   90.00
_cell.angle_gamma   90.00
#
_symmetry.space_group_name_H-M   'P 1'
#
loop_
_entity.id
_entity.type
_entity.pdbx_description
1 polymer ?
#
loop_
_entity_poly.entity_id
_entity_poly.type
_entity_poly.pdbx_seq_one_letter_code
_entity_poly.pdbx_strand_id
1 'polypeptide(L)'
;MGIAIELFLENRAEEELREIGSRLAAAGLGEDLFAQGTRPHLSLAVYDGEVDLDRLESTLQAFAAETPALRVTMASLGCFRTEEGVVYAAPDVTEALVEAHGAYHALAAEFAPVLRSYYRPGAWAPHCTLAMGLTAEQTDEALVRLAEWYRPGEVQVETAAIVRFRPHPIRTLAQFPMGGGGPPA
;
A
#
# COMPACT_ATOMS: atom_id res chain seq x y z
N MET A 1 -11.36 1.86 -15.10
CA MET A 1 -10.90 2.82 -14.06
C MET A 1 -10.02 2.03 -13.11
N GLY A 2 -8.89 2.57 -12.64
CA GLY A 2 -8.02 1.83 -11.71
C GLY A 2 -8.36 2.22 -10.27
N ILE A 3 -8.85 1.26 -9.49
CA ILE A 3 -9.20 1.44 -8.07
C ILE A 3 -8.33 0.52 -7.20
N ALA A 4 -7.73 1.09 -6.17
CA ALA A 4 -6.95 0.37 -5.16
C ALA A 4 -7.59 0.55 -3.79
N ILE A 5 -7.49 -0.49 -2.97
CA ILE A 5 -7.66 -0.37 -1.53
C ILE A 5 -6.27 -0.30 -0.92
N GLU A 6 -6.00 0.81 -0.27
CA GLU A 6 -4.70 1.13 0.30
C GLU A 6 -4.80 1.26 1.81
N LEU A 7 -3.83 0.71 2.50
CA LEU A 7 -3.63 0.90 3.93
C LEU A 7 -2.57 1.97 4.14
N PHE A 8 -2.95 3.06 4.80
CA PHE A 8 -2.06 4.18 5.11
C PHE A 8 -1.39 4.01 6.47
N LEU A 9 -0.16 4.49 6.54
CA LEU A 9 0.69 4.44 7.72
C LEU A 9 0.46 5.69 8.59
N GLU A 10 0.93 5.67 9.83
CA GLU A 10 0.93 6.88 10.65
C GLU A 10 1.85 7.96 10.05
N ASN A 11 1.53 9.23 10.31
CA ASN A 11 2.15 10.38 9.65
C ASN A 11 3.70 10.35 9.66
N ARG A 12 4.32 9.94 10.77
CA ARG A 12 5.78 9.85 10.87
C ARG A 12 6.36 8.89 9.83
N ALA A 13 5.80 7.68 9.74
CA ALA A 13 6.26 6.66 8.80
C ALA A 13 6.00 7.08 7.35
N GLU A 14 4.86 7.74 7.07
CA GLU A 14 4.61 8.31 5.74
C GLU A 14 5.64 9.38 5.38
N GLU A 15 5.97 10.29 6.29
CA GLU A 15 6.96 11.34 6.02
C GLU A 15 8.36 10.75 5.75
N GLU A 16 8.79 9.80 6.58
CA GLU A 16 10.08 9.12 6.44
C GLU A 16 10.19 8.37 5.09
N LEU A 17 9.18 7.58 4.72
CA LEU A 17 9.19 6.82 3.46
C LEU A 17 9.04 7.73 2.24
N ARG A 18 8.26 8.81 2.37
CA ARG A 18 8.12 9.83 1.32
C ARG A 18 9.46 10.50 1.06
N GLU A 19 10.19 10.91 2.10
CA GLU A 19 11.50 11.53 1.95
C GLU A 19 12.47 10.59 1.21
N ILE A 20 12.48 9.30 1.57
CA ILE A 20 13.32 8.30 0.92
C ILE A 20 13.02 8.19 -0.58
N GLY A 21 11.75 8.02 -0.98
CA GLY A 21 11.44 7.89 -2.40
C GLY A 21 11.60 9.21 -3.17
N SER A 22 11.32 10.37 -2.57
CA SER A 22 11.65 11.67 -3.19
C SER A 22 13.16 11.83 -3.39
N ARG A 23 13.99 11.30 -2.47
CA ARG A 23 15.45 11.28 -2.62
C ARG A 23 15.92 10.35 -3.74
N LEU A 24 15.27 9.21 -3.95
CA LEU A 24 15.51 8.33 -5.10
C LEU A 24 15.17 9.04 -6.42
N ALA A 25 13.98 9.66 -6.51
CA ALA A 25 13.56 10.40 -7.69
C ALA A 25 14.51 11.57 -8.01
N ALA A 26 14.94 12.33 -6.99
CA ALA A 26 15.92 13.42 -7.14
C ALA A 26 17.31 12.92 -7.62
N ALA A 27 17.65 11.65 -7.37
CA ALA A 27 18.85 11.01 -7.90
C ALA A 27 18.67 10.45 -9.32
N GLY A 28 17.50 10.64 -9.95
CA GLY A 28 17.18 10.09 -11.26
C GLY A 28 16.80 8.61 -11.24
N LEU A 29 16.41 8.08 -10.09
CA LEU A 29 16.03 6.68 -9.90
C LEU A 29 14.50 6.56 -9.84
N GLY A 30 13.91 6.31 -11.01
CA GLY A 30 12.48 6.09 -11.16
C GLY A 30 11.66 7.39 -11.19
N GLU A 31 10.35 7.21 -11.20
CA GLU A 31 9.38 8.31 -11.19
C GLU A 31 9.23 8.95 -9.79
N ASP A 32 8.85 10.23 -9.75
CA ASP A 32 8.44 10.88 -8.50
C ASP A 32 6.96 10.57 -8.18
N LEU A 33 6.74 9.40 -7.57
CA LEU A 33 5.41 8.90 -7.23
C LEU A 33 4.64 9.84 -6.29
N PHE A 34 5.35 10.52 -5.39
CA PHE A 34 4.74 11.36 -4.36
C PHE A 34 4.37 12.74 -4.90
N ALA A 35 5.14 13.30 -5.85
CA ALA A 35 4.73 14.48 -6.59
C ALA A 35 3.45 14.25 -7.42
N GLN A 36 3.16 12.99 -7.79
CA GLN A 36 1.94 12.59 -8.51
C GLN A 36 0.71 12.39 -7.60
N GLY A 37 0.87 12.54 -6.28
CA GLY A 37 -0.21 12.43 -5.29
C GLY A 37 -0.35 11.06 -4.63
N THR A 38 0.60 10.15 -4.85
CA THR A 38 0.70 8.90 -4.08
C THR A 38 1.08 9.22 -2.63
N ARG A 39 0.57 8.43 -1.69
CA ARG A 39 1.05 8.40 -0.29
C ARG A 39 1.75 7.06 -0.04
N PRO A 40 2.75 6.97 0.85
CA PRO A 40 3.26 5.67 1.28
C PRO A 40 2.13 4.79 1.84
N HIS A 41 2.00 3.57 1.34
CA HIS A 41 0.88 2.69 1.65
C HIS A 41 1.23 1.22 1.47
N LEU A 42 0.40 0.33 2.01
CA LEU A 42 0.35 -1.08 1.65
C LEU A 42 -0.93 -1.33 0.84
N SER A 43 -0.81 -1.81 -0.40
CA SER A 43 -2.00 -2.09 -1.22
C SER A 43 -2.63 -3.43 -0.79
N LEU A 44 -3.89 -3.40 -0.37
CA LEU A 44 -4.66 -4.56 0.08
C LEU A 44 -5.36 -5.28 -1.09
N ALA A 45 -5.82 -4.49 -2.07
CA ALA A 45 -6.47 -4.95 -3.28
C ALA A 45 -6.33 -3.93 -4.41
N VAL A 46 -6.30 -4.41 -5.65
CA VAL A 46 -6.35 -3.57 -6.84
C VAL A 46 -7.35 -4.17 -7.83
N TYR A 47 -8.24 -3.34 -8.34
CA TYR A 47 -9.31 -3.70 -9.27
C TYR A 47 -9.07 -3.06 -10.63
N ASP A 48 -9.06 -3.87 -11.70
CA ASP A 48 -8.84 -3.41 -13.09
C ASP A 48 -10.15 -3.09 -13.85
N GLY A 49 -11.28 -3.53 -13.31
CA GLY A 49 -12.60 -3.40 -13.92
C GLY A 49 -13.46 -2.29 -13.31
N GLU A 50 -14.72 -2.25 -13.72
CA GLU A 50 -15.73 -1.42 -13.07
C GLU A 50 -16.09 -2.01 -11.70
N VAL A 51 -16.14 -1.14 -10.71
CA VAL A 51 -16.55 -1.45 -9.34
C VAL A 51 -17.65 -0.48 -8.93
N ASP A 52 -18.67 -0.98 -8.26
CA ASP A 52 -19.70 -0.14 -7.62
C ASP A 52 -19.05 0.54 -6.41
N LEU A 53 -18.82 1.86 -6.52
CA LEU A 53 -18.09 2.63 -5.52
C LEU A 53 -18.86 2.74 -4.20
N ASP A 54 -20.19 2.82 -4.23
CA ASP A 54 -21.01 2.95 -3.02
C ASP A 54 -20.96 1.65 -2.20
N ARG A 55 -21.01 0.50 -2.89
CA ARG A 55 -20.82 -0.81 -2.25
C ARG A 55 -19.40 -1.02 -1.75
N LEU A 56 -18.40 -0.62 -2.53
CA LEU A 56 -17.00 -0.74 -2.14
C LEU A 56 -16.69 0.14 -0.91
N GLU A 57 -17.26 1.34 -0.86
CA GLU A 57 -17.17 2.23 0.30
C GLU A 57 -17.81 1.61 1.53
N SER A 58 -19.03 1.07 1.41
CA SER A 58 -19.70 0.35 2.51
C SER A 58 -18.89 -0.86 2.99
N THR A 59 -18.29 -1.61 2.07
CA THR A 59 -17.41 -2.75 2.35
C THR A 59 -16.16 -2.31 3.13
N LEU A 60 -15.51 -1.23 2.67
CA LEU A 60 -14.31 -0.72 3.30
C LEU A 60 -14.60 -0.13 4.69
N GLN A 61 -15.74 0.54 4.85
CA GLN A 61 -16.18 1.06 6.15
C GLN A 61 -16.40 -0.06 7.16
N ALA A 62 -17.08 -1.16 6.77
CA ALA A 62 -17.26 -2.33 7.61
C ALA A 62 -15.92 -2.97 7.98
N PHE A 63 -15.03 -3.14 7.00
CA PHE A 63 -13.67 -3.63 7.24
C PHE A 63 -12.92 -2.78 8.27
N ALA A 64 -12.91 -1.46 8.10
CA ALA A 64 -12.18 -0.55 8.99
C ALA A 64 -12.76 -0.52 10.42
N ALA A 65 -14.09 -0.67 10.57
CA ALA A 65 -14.74 -0.71 11.88
C ALA A 65 -14.42 -1.99 12.67
N GLU A 66 -14.26 -3.12 11.98
CA GLU A 66 -13.99 -4.42 12.61
C GLU A 66 -12.49 -4.73 12.74
N THR A 67 -11.63 -4.03 11.99
CA THR A 67 -10.18 -4.28 11.99
C THR A 67 -9.47 -3.34 12.98
N PRO A 68 -8.75 -3.88 13.98
CA PRO A 68 -7.88 -3.09 14.84
C PRO A 68 -6.79 -2.35 14.03
N ALA A 69 -6.27 -1.25 14.57
CA ALA A 69 -5.04 -0.67 14.03
C ALA A 69 -3.93 -1.73 14.09
N LEU A 70 -3.21 -1.90 12.97
CA LEU A 70 -2.16 -2.92 12.87
C LEU A 70 -0.82 -2.30 13.23
N ARG A 71 0.01 -3.07 13.92
CA ARG A 71 1.40 -2.75 14.17
C ARG A 71 2.25 -3.68 13.32
N VAL A 72 3.03 -3.11 12.41
CA VAL A 72 3.90 -3.88 11.50
C VAL A 72 5.32 -3.37 11.61
N THR A 73 6.29 -4.28 11.52
CA THR A 73 7.70 -3.89 11.43
C THR A 73 8.08 -3.85 9.97
N MET A 74 8.40 -2.67 9.45
CA MET A 74 8.95 -2.52 8.11
C MET A 74 10.43 -2.92 8.18
N ALA A 75 10.70 -4.20 7.94
CA ALA A 75 11.99 -4.82 8.26
C ALA A 75 12.91 -4.97 7.06
N SER A 76 12.33 -5.10 5.86
CA SER A 76 13.05 -5.55 4.68
C SER A 76 12.90 -4.60 3.51
N LEU A 77 13.92 -4.61 2.65
CA LEU A 77 13.92 -3.98 1.35
C LEU A 77 13.84 -5.06 0.28
N GLY A 78 13.12 -4.80 -0.80
CA GLY A 78 12.97 -5.74 -1.90
C GLY A 78 12.82 -5.04 -3.25
N CYS A 79 12.77 -5.86 -4.29
CA CYS A 79 12.46 -5.40 -5.63
C CYS A 79 11.57 -6.40 -6.36
N PHE A 80 10.72 -5.89 -7.25
CA PHE A 80 10.03 -6.71 -8.24
C PHE A 80 10.72 -6.52 -9.59
N ARG A 81 11.31 -7.60 -10.11
CA ARG A 81 11.93 -7.65 -11.43
C ARG A 81 10.87 -7.85 -12.52
N THR A 82 9.89 -6.95 -12.55
CA THR A 82 8.87 -6.84 -13.61
C THR A 82 9.26 -5.70 -14.55
N GLU A 83 8.51 -5.51 -15.63
CA GLU A 83 8.67 -4.36 -16.53
C GLU A 83 8.41 -3.02 -15.83
N GLU A 84 7.73 -3.02 -14.68
CA GLU A 84 7.48 -1.82 -13.87
C GLU A 84 8.70 -1.39 -13.05
N GLY A 85 9.70 -2.26 -12.85
CA GLY A 85 10.96 -1.91 -12.18
C GLY A 85 10.77 -1.27 -10.80
N VAL A 86 10.38 -2.07 -9.81
CA VAL A 86 9.94 -1.57 -8.49
C VAL A 86 10.97 -1.89 -7.40
N VAL A 87 11.27 -0.90 -6.55
CA VAL A 87 11.91 -1.12 -5.24
C VAL A 87 10.97 -0.70 -4.12
N TYR A 88 10.95 -1.45 -3.03
CA TYR A 88 9.99 -1.28 -1.96
C TYR A 88 10.58 -1.60 -0.58
N ALA A 89 9.96 -1.02 0.45
CA ALA A 89 10.07 -1.50 1.82
C ALA A 89 8.92 -2.49 2.09
N ALA A 90 9.16 -3.56 2.84
CA ALA A 90 8.15 -4.56 3.15
C ALA A 90 8.00 -4.77 4.67
N PRO A 91 6.75 -4.90 5.16
CA PRO A 91 6.50 -5.32 6.53
C PRO A 91 6.84 -6.79 6.71
N ASP A 92 7.19 -7.17 7.93
CA ASP A 92 7.12 -8.57 8.36
C ASP A 92 5.68 -9.08 8.19
N VAL A 93 5.55 -10.26 7.58
CA VAL A 93 4.24 -10.89 7.39
C VAL A 93 3.83 -11.55 8.70
N THR A 94 2.94 -10.89 9.44
CA THR A 94 2.37 -11.37 10.70
C THR A 94 1.00 -12.02 10.47
N GLU A 95 0.57 -12.85 11.42
CA GLU A 95 -0.78 -13.44 11.41
C GLU A 95 -1.85 -12.36 11.35
N ALA A 96 -1.75 -11.31 12.17
CA ALA A 96 -2.70 -10.19 12.16
C ALA A 96 -2.80 -9.48 10.80
N LEU A 97 -1.67 -9.33 10.08
CA LEU A 97 -1.67 -8.72 8.74
C LEU A 97 -2.35 -9.64 7.70
N VAL A 98 -2.09 -10.95 7.79
CA VAL A 98 -2.71 -11.96 6.92
C VAL A 98 -4.21 -12.08 7.20
N GLU A 99 -4.62 -12.04 8.47
CA GLU A 99 -6.02 -12.07 8.89
C GLU A 99 -6.77 -10.83 8.41
N ALA A 100 -6.19 -9.63 8.55
CA ALA A 100 -6.79 -8.40 8.03
C ALA A 100 -6.98 -8.46 6.50
N HIS A 101 -5.99 -8.97 5.77
CA HIS A 101 -6.12 -9.19 4.33
C HIS A 101 -7.24 -10.18 3.99
N GLY A 102 -7.29 -11.33 4.68
CA GLY A 102 -8.35 -12.31 4.52
C GLY A 102 -9.75 -11.76 4.84
N ALA A 103 -9.87 -10.99 5.92
CA ALA A 103 -11.13 -10.37 6.35
C ALA A 103 -11.66 -9.37 5.30
N TYR A 104 -10.78 -8.52 4.75
CA TYR A 104 -11.15 -7.63 3.65
C TYR A 104 -11.66 -8.43 2.44
N HIS A 105 -10.94 -9.47 2.01
CA HIS A 105 -11.33 -10.26 0.84
C HIS A 105 -12.61 -11.07 1.06
N ALA A 106 -12.92 -11.46 2.30
CA ALA A 106 -14.20 -12.08 2.64
C ALA A 106 -15.37 -11.11 2.47
N LEU A 107 -15.20 -9.86 2.94
CA LEU A 107 -16.21 -8.80 2.77
C LEU A 107 -16.34 -8.36 1.30
N ALA A 108 -15.21 -8.30 0.58
CA ALA A 108 -15.11 -7.83 -0.80
C ALA A 108 -15.33 -8.95 -1.85
N ALA A 109 -15.88 -10.10 -1.47
CA ALA A 109 -15.98 -11.28 -2.33
C ALA A 109 -16.74 -11.01 -3.65
N GLU A 110 -17.70 -10.08 -3.66
CA GLU A 110 -18.43 -9.70 -4.88
C GLU A 110 -17.53 -9.04 -5.95
N PHE A 111 -16.41 -8.42 -5.54
CA PHE A 111 -15.46 -7.75 -6.45
C PHE A 111 -14.34 -8.67 -6.96
N ALA A 112 -14.30 -9.94 -6.52
CA ALA A 112 -13.27 -10.91 -6.91
C ALA A 112 -13.08 -11.12 -8.43
N PRO A 113 -14.11 -11.01 -9.31
CA PRO A 113 -13.93 -11.16 -10.75
C PRO A 113 -13.01 -10.11 -11.39
N VAL A 114 -12.90 -8.92 -10.80
CA VAL A 114 -12.09 -7.81 -11.32
C VAL A 114 -10.84 -7.53 -10.48
N LEU A 115 -10.60 -8.34 -9.45
CA LEU A 115 -9.43 -8.29 -8.57
C LEU A 115 -8.18 -8.81 -9.29
N ARG A 116 -7.10 -8.01 -9.25
CA ARG A 116 -5.77 -8.43 -9.70
C ARG A 116 -5.25 -9.62 -8.91
N SER A 117 -4.74 -10.63 -9.62
CA SER A 117 -4.31 -11.90 -9.04
C SER A 117 -3.25 -11.77 -7.95
N TYR A 118 -2.33 -10.81 -8.06
CA TYR A 118 -1.27 -10.56 -7.08
C TYR A 118 -1.78 -10.15 -5.70
N TYR A 119 -3.02 -9.71 -5.59
CA TYR A 119 -3.62 -9.28 -4.33
C TYR A 119 -4.56 -10.31 -3.71
N ARG A 120 -4.70 -11.49 -4.32
CA ARG A 120 -5.54 -12.57 -3.78
C ARG A 120 -4.92 -13.15 -2.50
N PRO A 121 -5.75 -13.64 -1.56
CA PRO A 121 -5.27 -14.43 -0.42
C PRO A 121 -4.34 -15.57 -0.88
N GLY A 122 -3.19 -15.70 -0.22
CA GLY A 122 -2.16 -16.69 -0.57
C GLY A 122 -1.18 -16.27 -1.68
N ALA A 123 -1.42 -15.17 -2.40
CA ALA A 123 -0.51 -14.63 -3.42
C ALA A 123 0.06 -13.24 -3.06
N TRP A 124 -0.49 -12.59 -2.04
CA TRP A 124 -0.17 -11.22 -1.66
C TRP A 124 1.23 -11.09 -1.06
N ALA A 125 2.01 -10.16 -1.62
CA ALA A 125 3.25 -9.68 -1.06
C ALA A 125 3.03 -8.24 -0.54
N PRO A 126 2.83 -8.02 0.77
CA PRO A 126 2.65 -6.66 1.29
C PRO A 126 3.93 -5.85 1.11
N HIS A 127 3.81 -4.64 0.59
CA HIS A 127 4.94 -3.75 0.32
C HIS A 127 4.49 -2.30 0.25
N CYS A 128 5.42 -1.39 0.54
CA CYS A 128 5.33 0.04 0.28
C CYS A 128 6.36 0.41 -0.79
N THR A 129 5.88 0.75 -1.98
CA THR A 129 6.73 1.17 -3.09
C THR A 129 7.47 2.47 -2.75
N LEU A 130 8.79 2.47 -3.00
CA LEU A 130 9.65 3.63 -2.80
C LEU A 130 10.07 4.27 -4.13
N ALA A 131 10.23 3.47 -5.18
CA ALA A 131 10.41 3.93 -6.55
C ALA A 131 9.91 2.87 -7.55
N MET A 132 9.54 3.36 -8.74
CA MET A 132 9.01 2.57 -9.86
C MET A 132 9.53 3.17 -11.18
N GLY A 133 9.52 2.38 -12.26
CA GLY A 133 10.00 2.78 -13.58
C GLY A 133 11.52 2.64 -13.72
N LEU A 134 12.13 1.76 -12.91
CA LEU A 134 13.58 1.55 -12.89
C LEU A 134 14.02 0.56 -13.98
N THR A 135 15.16 0.82 -14.63
CA THR A 135 15.89 -0.24 -15.36
C THR A 135 16.50 -1.24 -14.37
N ALA A 136 17.05 -2.36 -14.88
CA ALA A 136 17.76 -3.33 -14.05
C ALA A 136 18.95 -2.70 -13.32
N GLU A 137 19.74 -1.87 -14.01
CA GLU A 137 20.89 -1.17 -13.45
C GLU A 137 20.46 -0.15 -12.39
N GLN A 138 19.38 0.61 -12.66
CA GLN A 138 18.83 1.54 -11.68
C GLN A 138 18.25 0.83 -10.46
N THR A 139 17.71 -0.38 -10.62
CA THR A 139 17.21 -1.20 -9.50
C THR A 139 18.36 -1.59 -8.57
N ASP A 140 19.48 -2.05 -9.13
CA ASP A 140 20.67 -2.41 -8.34
C ASP A 140 21.24 -1.17 -7.63
N GLU A 141 21.32 -0.02 -8.32
CA GLU A 141 21.76 1.25 -7.72
C GLU A 141 20.83 1.71 -6.59
N ALA A 142 19.51 1.63 -6.80
CA ALA A 142 18.52 2.02 -5.81
C ALA A 142 18.62 1.15 -4.55
N LEU A 143 18.84 -0.16 -4.69
CA LEU A 143 19.02 -1.06 -3.54
C LEU A 143 20.29 -0.72 -2.74
N VAL A 144 21.40 -0.37 -3.41
CA VAL A 144 22.63 0.08 -2.73
C VAL A 144 22.37 1.35 -1.91
N ARG A 145 21.71 2.34 -2.50
CA ARG A 145 21.36 3.60 -1.81
C ARG A 145 20.41 3.37 -0.64
N LEU A 146 19.40 2.52 -0.84
CA LEU A 146 18.44 2.17 0.21
C LEU A 146 19.11 1.45 1.39
N ALA A 147 20.11 0.59 1.15
CA ALA A 147 20.87 -0.05 2.23
C ALA A 147 21.58 0.97 3.15
N GLU A 148 21.94 2.15 2.63
CA GLU A 148 22.54 3.23 3.41
C GLU A 148 21.50 4.10 4.13
N TRP A 149 20.37 4.39 3.48
CA TRP A 149 19.40 5.40 3.94
C TRP A 149 18.27 4.82 4.79
N TYR A 150 17.80 3.62 4.44
CA TYR A 150 16.66 3.00 5.09
C TYR A 150 17.01 2.48 6.48
N ARG A 151 16.10 2.65 7.42
CA ARG A 151 16.22 2.10 8.78
C ARG A 151 14.94 1.31 9.08
N PRO A 152 15.06 0.00 9.39
CA PRO A 152 13.93 -0.78 9.84
C PRO A 152 13.25 -0.17 11.06
N GLY A 153 11.93 -0.25 11.11
CA GLY A 153 11.16 0.35 12.19
C GLY A 153 9.75 -0.19 12.29
N GLU A 154 9.21 -0.12 13.51
CA GLU A 154 7.80 -0.35 13.76
C GLU A 154 6.97 0.84 13.28
N VAL A 155 5.87 0.54 12.60
CA VAL A 155 4.89 1.52 12.11
C VAL A 155 3.47 1.04 12.44
N GLN A 156 2.54 1.99 12.52
CA GLN A 156 1.12 1.76 12.70
C GLN A 156 0.37 1.95 11.39
N VAL A 157 -0.52 1.00 11.11
CA VAL A 157 -1.46 1.07 9.99
C VAL A 157 -2.83 1.39 10.58
N GLU A 158 -3.28 2.62 10.36
CA GLU A 158 -4.43 3.18 11.08
C GLU A 158 -5.55 3.67 10.17
N THR A 159 -5.39 3.59 8.85
CA THR A 159 -6.41 4.04 7.90
C THR A 159 -6.48 3.14 6.69
N ALA A 160 -7.69 2.77 6.28
CA ALA A 160 -7.96 2.10 5.02
C ALA A 160 -8.64 3.08 4.05
N ALA A 161 -8.23 3.09 2.78
CA ALA A 161 -8.68 4.08 1.80
C ALA A 161 -9.01 3.48 0.44
N ILE A 162 -9.99 4.09 -0.24
CA ILE A 162 -10.26 3.87 -1.66
C ILE A 162 -9.46 4.90 -2.45
N VAL A 163 -8.58 4.44 -3.32
CA VAL A 163 -7.74 5.29 -4.16
C VAL A 163 -8.01 5.02 -5.63
N ARG A 164 -8.31 6.07 -6.38
CA ARG A 164 -8.32 6.04 -7.84
C ARG A 164 -6.95 6.44 -8.36
N PHE A 165 -6.24 5.48 -8.94
CA PHE A 165 -4.90 5.70 -9.50
C PHE A 165 -4.91 5.85 -11.03
N ARG A 166 -6.01 5.49 -11.71
CA ARG A 166 -6.20 5.76 -13.15
C ARG A 166 -7.63 6.20 -13.48
N PRO A 167 -7.83 7.27 -14.28
CA PRO A 167 -6.79 8.14 -14.86
C PRO A 167 -6.14 9.06 -13.82
N HIS A 168 -4.99 9.62 -14.16
CA HIS A 168 -4.34 10.67 -13.38
C HIS A 168 -5.18 11.95 -13.36
N PRO A 169 -5.07 12.77 -12.29
CA PRO A 169 -4.19 12.58 -11.13
C PRO A 169 -4.76 11.57 -10.11
N ILE A 170 -3.88 11.00 -9.28
CA ILE A 170 -4.25 10.06 -8.21
C ILE A 170 -5.12 10.79 -7.18
N ARG A 171 -6.19 10.12 -6.71
CA ARG A 171 -7.15 10.69 -5.75
C ARG A 171 -7.61 9.66 -4.74
N THR A 172 -7.53 10.00 -3.46
CA THR A 172 -8.29 9.32 -2.41
C THR A 172 -9.76 9.71 -2.53
N LEU A 173 -10.64 8.72 -2.69
CA LEU A 173 -12.09 8.90 -2.82
C LEU A 173 -12.79 8.84 -1.47
N ALA A 174 -12.38 7.89 -0.63
CA ALA A 174 -12.88 7.70 0.74
C ALA A 174 -11.75 7.12 1.61
N GLN A 175 -11.80 7.37 2.92
CA GLN A 175 -10.87 6.79 3.88
C GLN A 175 -11.54 6.62 5.25
N PHE A 176 -11.20 5.56 5.95
CA PHE A 176 -11.80 5.18 7.23
C PHE A 176 -10.71 4.84 8.25
N PRO A 177 -10.75 5.40 9.47
CA PRO A 177 -9.81 5.03 10.52
C PRO A 177 -10.07 3.59 10.98
N MET A 178 -8.99 2.85 11.19
CA MET A 178 -9.00 1.50 11.78
C MET A 178 -8.83 1.59 13.30
N GLY A 179 -9.30 0.58 14.04
CA GLY A 179 -9.14 0.55 15.50
C GLY A 179 -10.17 1.35 16.31
N GLY A 180 -11.28 1.77 15.71
CA GLY A 180 -12.38 2.49 16.37
C GLY A 180 -13.25 1.68 17.34
N GLY A 181 -12.94 0.40 17.58
CA GLY A 181 -13.70 -0.51 18.43
C GLY A 181 -13.34 -0.47 19.92
N GLY A 182 -13.35 0.71 20.55
CA GLY A 182 -13.58 0.82 21.99
C GLY A 182 -15.09 0.99 22.23
N PRO A 183 -15.71 0.40 23.27
CA PRO A 183 -17.12 0.68 23.55
C PRO A 183 -17.30 2.20 23.74
N PRO A 184 -18.40 2.79 23.28
CA PRO A 184 -18.68 4.20 23.56
C PRO A 184 -18.70 4.39 25.07
N ALA A 185 -17.94 5.40 25.53
CA ALA A 185 -17.99 5.87 26.91
C ALA A 185 -19.39 6.40 27.25
#